data_AF-D3Y1U6-F1
#
_entry.id   AF-D3Y1U6-F1
#
_cell.length_a   1.000
_cell.length_b   1.000
_cell.length_c   1.000
_cell.angle_alpha   90.00
_cell.angle_beta   90.00
_cell.angle_gamma   90.00
#
_symmetry.space_group_name_H-M   'P 1'
#
loop_
_entity.id
_entity.type
_entity.pdbx_description
1 polymer ?
#
loop_
_entity_poly.entity_id
_entity_poly.type
_entity_poly.pdbx_seq_one_letter_code
_entity_poly.pdbx_strand_id
1 'polypeptide(L)'
;AVNPLFRAAYLSQSAEQIVTLLVPWLCKSDQELVYPSNLTFSSPEEQEVYIRNWLEERIGFKADFKVSFYPGKFSKERRSIIPAGDTSQFIPSKEADVA
;
A
#
# COMPACT_ATOMS: atom_id res chain seq x y z
N ALA A 1 -3.39 15.96 5.05
CA ALA A 1 -3.91 14.62 4.73
C ALA A 1 -3.36 13.62 5.75
N VAL A 2 -4.17 12.65 6.20
CA VAL A 2 -3.70 11.56 7.05
C VAL A 2 -2.97 10.55 6.16
N ASN A 3 -1.79 10.08 6.57
CA ASN A 3 -1.05 9.07 5.83
C ASN A 3 -1.73 7.69 5.99
N PRO A 4 -2.20 7.04 4.90
CA PRO A 4 -2.92 5.77 4.97
C PRO A 4 -2.14 4.63 5.65
N LEU A 5 -0.81 4.61 5.50
CA LEU A 5 0.04 3.58 6.10
C LEU A 5 -0.01 3.64 7.63
N PHE A 6 0.17 4.83 8.21
CA PHE A 6 0.05 5.00 9.66
C PHE A 6 -1.39 4.73 10.14
N ARG A 7 -2.40 5.15 9.37
CA ARG A 7 -3.79 4.87 9.72
C ARG A 7 -4.06 3.37 9.80
N ALA A 8 -3.60 2.59 8.82
CA ALA A 8 -3.73 1.15 8.85
C ALA A 8 -3.03 0.53 10.06
N ALA A 9 -1.81 1.00 10.36
CA ALA A 9 -1.03 0.54 11.51
C ALA A 9 -1.77 0.74 12.85
N TYR A 10 -2.24 1.96 13.11
CA TYR A 10 -2.94 2.27 14.36
C TYR A 10 -4.34 1.65 14.45
N LEU A 11 -5.05 1.50 13.34
CA LEU A 11 -6.33 0.76 13.33
C LEU A 11 -6.10 -0.71 13.70
N SER A 12 -5.07 -1.34 13.12
CA SER A 12 -4.76 -2.74 13.41
C SER A 12 -4.32 -2.99 14.86
N GLN A 13 -3.74 -1.99 15.52
CA GLN A 13 -3.31 -2.10 16.92
C GLN A 13 -4.47 -2.30 17.89
N SER A 14 -5.65 -1.74 17.59
CA SER A 14 -6.84 -1.87 18.44
C SER A 14 -7.46 -3.28 18.41
N ALA A 15 -7.07 -4.14 17.45
CA ALA A 15 -7.61 -5.48 17.21
C ALA A 15 -9.14 -5.56 17.01
N GLU A 16 -9.82 -4.43 16.83
CA GLU A 16 -11.27 -4.38 16.65
C GLU A 16 -11.71 -4.69 15.21
N GLN A 17 -10.79 -4.56 14.25
CA GLN A 17 -11.09 -4.65 12.82
C GLN A 17 -9.97 -5.36 12.07
N ILE A 18 -10.33 -6.17 11.06
CA ILE A 18 -9.38 -6.71 10.09
C ILE A 18 -9.03 -5.59 9.11
N VAL A 19 -7.77 -5.16 9.12
CA VAL A 19 -7.32 -4.05 8.28
C VAL A 19 -6.54 -4.57 7.08
N THR A 20 -6.95 -4.15 5.89
CA THR A 20 -6.20 -4.37 4.63
C THR A 20 -5.83 -3.02 4.02
N LEU A 21 -4.52 -2.78 3.84
CA LEU A 21 -3.99 -1.61 3.13
C LEU A 21 -3.80 -1.98 1.65
N LEU A 22 -4.52 -1.29 0.77
CA LEU A 22 -4.39 -1.45 -0.67
C LEU A 22 -3.29 -0.52 -1.22
N VAL A 23 -2.24 -1.10 -1.81
CA VAL A 23 -1.06 -0.38 -2.30
C VAL A 23 -0.97 -0.50 -3.82
N PRO A 24 -0.72 0.58 -4.57
CA PRO A 24 -0.49 0.48 -6.01
C PRO A 24 0.83 -0.24 -6.29
N TRP A 25 0.79 -1.24 -7.16
CA TRP A 25 1.95 -1.83 -7.79
C TRP A 25 2.20 -1.16 -9.14
N LEU A 26 3.36 -0.53 -9.29
CA LEU A 26 3.75 0.22 -10.48
C LEU A 26 4.79 -0.57 -11.29
N CYS A 27 4.78 -0.42 -12.60
CA CYS A 27 5.88 -0.91 -13.43
C CYS A 27 7.18 -0.14 -13.10
N LYS A 28 8.33 -0.75 -13.37
CA LYS A 28 9.64 -0.20 -12.97
C LYS A 28 9.88 1.23 -13.45
N SER A 29 9.51 1.55 -14.70
CA SER A 29 9.62 2.90 -15.25
C SER A 29 8.75 3.94 -14.53
N ASP A 30 7.60 3.53 -13.98
CA ASP A 30 6.75 4.43 -13.21
C ASP A 30 7.25 4.56 -11.76
N GLN A 31 7.84 3.50 -11.19
CA GLN A 31 8.48 3.57 -9.87
C GLN A 31 9.61 4.59 -9.85
N GLU A 32 10.47 4.59 -10.87
CA GLU A 32 11.58 5.55 -11.03
C GLU A 32 11.12 7.02 -11.08
N LEU A 33 9.87 7.27 -11.45
CA LEU A 33 9.28 8.62 -11.52
C LEU A 33 8.62 9.04 -10.21
N VAL A 34 8.17 8.08 -9.39
CA VAL A 34 7.35 8.32 -8.19
C VAL A 34 8.19 8.23 -6.92
N TYR A 35 9.11 7.27 -6.85
CA TYR A 35 9.87 6.99 -5.65
C TYR A 35 11.17 7.81 -5.63
N PRO A 36 11.56 8.37 -4.46
CA PRO A 36 12.77 9.16 -4.35
C PRO A 36 14.03 8.28 -4.45
N SER A 37 15.17 8.91 -4.74
CA SER A 37 16.50 8.32 -4.57
C SER A 37 16.75 7.02 -5.35
N ASN A 38 16.14 6.87 -6.54
CA ASN A 38 16.23 5.66 -7.37
C ASN A 38 15.73 4.37 -6.68
N LEU A 39 14.89 4.51 -5.66
CA LEU A 39 14.26 3.35 -5.02
C LEU A 39 13.34 2.67 -6.03
N THR A 40 13.57 1.38 -6.28
CA THR A 40 12.72 0.54 -7.12
C THR A 40 12.64 -0.86 -6.51
N PHE A 41 11.54 -1.55 -6.78
CA PHE A 41 11.25 -2.90 -6.34
C PHE A 41 11.02 -3.79 -7.55
N SER A 42 11.51 -5.02 -7.47
CA SER A 42 11.34 -6.03 -8.51
C SER A 42 10.08 -6.87 -8.30
N SER A 43 9.55 -6.91 -7.08
CA SER A 43 8.28 -7.57 -6.76
C SER A 43 7.46 -6.85 -5.68
N PRO A 44 6.14 -7.09 -5.60
CA PRO A 44 5.29 -6.54 -4.53
C PRO A 44 5.74 -6.94 -3.13
N GLU A 45 6.25 -8.16 -2.94
CA GLU A 45 6.71 -8.68 -1.66
C GLU A 45 7.95 -7.91 -1.17
N GLU A 46 8.88 -7.56 -2.07
CA GLU A 46 10.02 -6.71 -1.76
C GLU A 46 9.56 -5.32 -1.28
N GLN A 47 8.58 -4.74 -1.98
CA GLN A 47 7.97 -3.47 -1.59
C GLN A 47 7.27 -3.56 -0.23
N GLU A 48 6.56 -4.65 0.05
CA GLU A 48 5.91 -4.88 1.35
C GLU A 48 6.92 -4.96 2.49
N VAL A 49 8.01 -5.72 2.31
CA VAL A 49 9.09 -5.81 3.32
C VAL A 49 9.67 -4.42 3.61
N TYR A 50 9.93 -3.63 2.56
CA TYR A 50 10.38 -2.25 2.72
C TYR A 50 9.38 -1.39 3.51
N ILE A 51 8.09 -1.44 3.15
CA ILE A 51 7.02 -0.70 3.83
C ILE A 51 6.95 -1.08 5.31
N ARG A 52 7.01 -2.37 5.63
CA ARG A 52 6.93 -2.87 7.02
C ARG A 52 8.15 -2.42 7.84
N ASN A 53 9.36 -2.58 7.31
CA ASN A 53 10.57 -2.14 8.00
C ASN A 53 10.56 -0.63 8.26
N TRP A 54 10.24 0.18 7.24
CA TRP A 54 10.15 1.63 7.36
C TRP A 54 9.10 2.07 8.38
N LEU A 55 7.98 1.35 8.47
CA LEU A 55 6.91 1.64 9.39
C LEU A 55 7.30 1.28 10.83
N GLU A 56 7.82 0.07 11.06
CA GLU A 56 8.22 -0.42 12.38
C GLU A 56 9.28 0.50 13.02
N GLU A 57 10.26 0.97 12.25
CA GLU A 57 11.27 1.95 12.68
C GLU A 57 10.66 3.27 13.20
N ARG A 58 9.44 3.62 12.80
CA ARG A 58 8.80 4.91 13.12
C ARG A 58 7.75 4.83 14.22
N ILE A 59 7.04 3.72 14.33
CA ILE A 59 5.92 3.58 15.29
C ILE A 59 6.32 2.85 16.56
N GLY A 60 7.45 2.12 16.57
CA GLY A 60 7.96 1.43 17.76
C GLY A 60 7.15 0.21 18.20
N PHE A 61 6.24 -0.28 17.35
CA PHE A 61 5.50 -1.52 17.54
C PHE A 61 5.32 -2.25 16.20
N LYS A 62 5.04 -3.56 16.27
CA LYS A 62 4.72 -4.37 15.11
C LYS A 62 3.26 -4.20 14.72
N ALA A 63 3.00 -3.63 13.55
CA ALA A 63 1.65 -3.44 13.04
C ALA A 63 1.14 -4.71 12.32
N ASP A 64 -0.08 -5.12 12.63
CA ASP A 64 -0.68 -6.38 12.17
C ASP A 64 -1.86 -6.13 11.21
N PHE A 65 -1.55 -5.61 10.04
CA PHE A 65 -2.51 -5.44 8.93
C PHE A 65 -2.03 -6.18 7.68
N LYS A 66 -2.99 -6.54 6.82
CA LYS A 66 -2.73 -7.13 5.50
C LYS A 66 -2.32 -6.03 4.52
N VAL A 67 -1.34 -6.32 3.66
CA VAL A 67 -1.04 -5.49 2.48
C VAL A 67 -1.52 -6.26 1.25
N SER A 68 -2.26 -5.59 0.38
CA SER A 68 -2.66 -6.14 -0.91
C SER A 68 -2.33 -5.15 -2.01
N PHE A 69 -1.94 -5.65 -3.17
CA PHE A 69 -1.48 -4.83 -4.27
C PHE A 69 -2.50 -4.82 -5.41
N TYR A 70 -2.73 -3.63 -5.98
CA TYR A 70 -3.48 -3.46 -7.21
C TYR A 70 -2.58 -2.87 -8.29
N PRO A 71 -2.76 -3.24 -9.58
CA PRO A 71 -1.98 -2.66 -10.65
C PRO A 71 -2.31 -1.17 -10.79
N GLY A 72 -1.28 -0.33 -10.79
CA GLY A 72 -1.39 1.12 -10.93
C GLY A 72 -0.49 1.65 -12.04
N LYS A 73 -0.85 2.81 -12.59
CA LYS A 73 -0.06 3.53 -13.59
C LYS A 73 0.13 4.98 -13.19
N PHE A 74 1.35 5.49 -13.31
CA PHE A 74 1.62 6.89 -13.05
C PHE A 74 1.25 7.76 -14.27
N SER A 75 0.37 8.72 -14.07
CA SER A 75 0.05 9.75 -15.06
C SER A 75 0.91 10.99 -14.80
N LYS A 76 1.88 11.26 -15.69
CA LYS A 76 2.73 12.46 -15.62
C LYS A 76 1.91 13.75 -15.72
N GLU A 77 0.93 13.78 -16.61
CA GLU A 77 0.04 14.93 -16.82
C GLU A 77 -0.75 15.27 -15.56
N ARG A 78 -1.31 14.25 -14.90
CA ARG A 78 -2.12 14.41 -13.69
C ARG A 78 -1.30 14.39 -12.40
N ARG A 79 0.01 14.14 -12.50
CA ARG A 79 0.93 13.89 -11.38
C ARG A 79 0.34 12.95 -10.33
N SER A 80 -0.32 11.89 -10.79
CA SER A 80 -1.15 11.00 -9.97
C SER A 80 -0.99 9.54 -10.39
N ILE A 81 -1.14 8.63 -9.44
CA ILE A 81 -1.26 7.19 -9.71
C ILE A 81 -2.73 6.88 -9.99
N ILE A 82 -3.00 6.21 -11.11
CA ILE A 82 -4.35 5.81 -11.52
C ILE A 82 -4.43 4.27 -11.45
N PRO A 83 -5.46 3.70 -10.81
CA PRO A 83 -5.70 2.27 -10.85
C PRO A 83 -5.87 1.76 -12.28
N ALA A 84 -5.17 0.67 -12.61
CA ALA A 84 -5.30 -0.02 -13.88
C ALA A 84 -6.35 -1.13 -13.75
N GLY A 85 -7.62 -0.73 -13.68
CA GLY A 85 -8.76 -1.64 -13.54
C GLY A 85 -9.54 -1.44 -12.25
N ASP A 86 -10.39 -2.42 -11.92
CA ASP A 86 -11.25 -2.40 -10.73
C ASP A 86 -10.48 -2.87 -9.49
N THR A 87 -10.30 -1.96 -8.53
CA THR A 87 -9.57 -2.25 -7.29
C THR A 87 -10.33 -3.17 -6.34
N SER A 88 -11.65 -3.29 -6.47
CA SER A 88 -12.47 -4.14 -5.60
C SER A 88 -12.14 -5.63 -5.76
N GLN A 89 -11.60 -6.02 -6.91
CA GLN A 89 -11.18 -7.40 -7.20
C GLN A 89 -10.00 -7.87 -6.34
N PHE A 90 -9.23 -6.94 -5.76
CA PHE A 90 -8.07 -7.22 -4.92
C PHE A 90 -8.42 -7.32 -3.43
N ILE A 91 -9.71 -7.21 -3.10
CA ILE A 91 -10.27 -7.47 -1.78
C ILE A 91 -11.28 -8.62 -1.93
N PRO A 92 -11.03 -9.81 -1.36
CA PRO A 92 -11.99 -10.91 -1.44
C PRO A 92 -13.35 -10.48 -0.88
N SER A 93 -14.45 -10.83 -1.55
CA SER A 93 -15.81 -10.41 -1.13
C SER A 93 -16.19 -10.86 0.28
N LYS A 94 -15.51 -11.87 0.83
CA LYS A 94 -15.68 -12.35 2.22
C LYS A 94 -14.96 -11.48 3.26
N GLU A 95 -13.98 -10.69 2.83
CA GLU A 95 -13.18 -9.78 3.66
C GLU A 95 -13.56 -8.31 3.43
N ALA A 96 -14.36 -8.04 2.40
CA ALA A 96 -14.91 -6.72 2.11
C ALA A 96 -16.08 -6.43 3.07
N ASP A 97 -15.78 -5.99 4.29
CA ASP A 97 -16.80 -5.42 5.16
C ASP A 97 -17.29 -4.08 4.58
N VAL A 98 -18.59 -4.01 4.32
CA VAL A 98 -19.28 -2.75 4.01
C VAL A 98 -19.75 -2.19 5.35
N ALA A 99 -19.19 -1.05 5.76
CA ALA A 99 -19.73 -0.25 6.86
C ALA A 99 -20.93 0.57 6.39
#